data_AF-A0A821VGR6-F1
#
_entry.id   AF-A0A821VGR6-F1
#
_cell.length_a   1.000
_cell.length_b   1.000
_cell.length_c   1.000
_cell.angle_alpha   90.00
_cell.angle_beta   90.00
_cell.angle_gamma   90.00
#
_symmetry.space_group_name_H-M   'P 1'
#
loop_
_entity.id
_entity.type
_entity.pdbx_description
1 polymer ?
#
loop_
_entity_poly.entity_id
_entity_poly.type
_entity_poly.pdbx_seq_one_letter_code
_entity_poly.pdbx_strand_id
1 'polypeptide(L)'
;MTLLKTLFKILSASFITGFVIILYLFYQNTSSLFFINENSYHYDVNDYLLEYKNNSILTNINVIPFPQFIDKKNSILVIVNGFRIISKQKPTKDLELTLRRYSKYISLLTGIPIEIERKLVSSKHNLIIDCPSIKSNINKYPKLGEDESYRLNITKIGSYLYASSSTGIIRGLSTFVQLIERDISSKKTYIPLVNIIDRPRFMWR
;
A
#
# COMPACT_ATOMS: atom_id res chain seq x y z
N MET A 1 -47.69 43.23 -24.13
CA MET A 1 -46.79 42.22 -24.78
C MET A 1 -45.37 42.16 -24.18
N THR A 2 -45.02 43.01 -23.20
CA THR A 2 -43.68 43.09 -22.57
C THR A 2 -43.57 42.28 -21.26
N LEU A 3 -44.63 42.23 -20.46
CA LEU A 3 -44.71 41.45 -19.21
C LEU A 3 -44.69 39.92 -19.45
N LEU A 4 -45.38 39.44 -20.48
CA LEU A 4 -45.39 38.00 -20.81
C LEU A 4 -44.00 37.51 -21.27
N LYS A 5 -43.27 38.35 -22.02
CA LYS A 5 -41.91 38.05 -22.50
C LYS A 5 -40.88 38.03 -21.37
N THR A 6 -41.03 38.90 -20.38
CA THR A 6 -40.15 38.91 -19.20
C THR A 6 -40.42 37.72 -18.28
N LEU A 7 -41.70 37.36 -18.08
CA LEU A 7 -42.08 36.16 -17.33
C LEU A 7 -41.53 34.88 -17.97
N PHE A 8 -41.64 34.73 -19.29
CA PHE A 8 -41.10 33.58 -20.02
C PHE A 8 -39.57 33.45 -19.91
N LYS A 9 -38.88 34.60 -19.85
CA LYS A 9 -37.40 34.67 -19.72
C LYS A 9 -36.93 34.28 -18.32
N ILE A 10 -37.70 34.61 -17.28
CA ILE A 10 -37.43 34.22 -15.89
C ILE A 10 -37.71 32.73 -15.69
N LEU A 11 -38.79 32.22 -16.29
CA LEU A 11 -39.12 30.79 -16.25
C LEU A 11 -38.04 29.94 -16.95
N SER A 12 -37.57 30.37 -18.13
CA SER A 12 -36.54 29.64 -18.86
C SER A 12 -35.18 29.67 -18.15
N ALA A 13 -34.80 30.80 -17.54
CA ALA A 13 -33.58 30.89 -16.75
C ALA A 13 -33.60 29.95 -15.52
N SER A 14 -34.74 29.84 -14.85
CA SER A 14 -34.93 28.95 -13.69
C SER A 14 -34.91 27.46 -14.07
N PHE A 15 -35.38 27.13 -15.28
CA PHE A 15 -35.34 25.76 -15.78
C PHE A 15 -33.91 25.33 -16.14
N ILE A 16 -33.13 26.25 -16.74
CA ILE A 16 -31.72 26.00 -17.10
C ILE A 16 -30.87 25.81 -15.83
N THR A 17 -31.06 26.63 -14.80
CA THR A 17 -30.30 26.50 -13.55
C THR A 17 -30.64 25.19 -12.83
N GLY A 18 -31.93 24.82 -12.78
CA GLY A 18 -32.37 23.52 -12.26
C GLY A 18 -31.77 22.35 -13.02
N PHE A 19 -31.75 22.40 -14.36
CA PHE A 19 -31.16 21.36 -15.19
C PHE A 19 -29.65 21.21 -14.96
N VAL A 20 -28.90 22.32 -14.82
CA VAL A 20 -27.46 22.28 -14.52
C VAL A 20 -27.19 21.69 -13.13
N ILE A 21 -28.01 22.01 -12.12
CA ILE A 21 -27.90 21.42 -10.78
C ILE A 21 -28.17 19.92 -10.83
N ILE A 22 -29.21 19.48 -11.55
CA ILE A 22 -29.53 18.06 -11.72
C ILE A 22 -28.37 17.34 -12.43
N LEU A 23 -27.79 17.93 -13.49
CA LEU A 23 -26.66 17.35 -14.19
C LEU A 23 -25.41 17.25 -13.30
N TYR A 24 -25.18 18.27 -12.47
CA TYR A 24 -24.09 18.29 -11.49
C TYR A 24 -24.28 17.22 -10.40
N LEU A 25 -25.51 17.04 -9.90
CA LEU A 25 -25.85 15.98 -8.96
C LEU A 25 -25.71 14.60 -9.60
N PHE A 26 -26.12 14.44 -10.87
CA PHE A 26 -25.96 13.18 -11.62
C PHE A 26 -24.48 12.85 -11.83
N TYR A 27 -23.65 13.85 -12.18
CA TYR A 27 -22.21 13.70 -12.32
C TYR A 27 -21.52 13.28 -11.01
N GLN A 28 -21.98 13.81 -9.86
CA GLN A 28 -21.49 13.39 -8.55
C GLN A 28 -21.94 11.96 -8.19
N ASN A 29 -23.14 11.54 -8.61
CA ASN A 29 -23.73 10.25 -8.23
C ASN A 29 -23.37 9.07 -9.16
N THR A 30 -22.92 9.30 -10.38
CA THR A 30 -22.55 8.22 -11.31
C THR A 30 -21.31 7.45 -10.84
N SER A 31 -20.51 8.00 -9.93
CA SER A 31 -19.34 7.31 -9.41
C SER A 31 -19.71 6.25 -8.37
N SER A 32 -20.65 6.55 -7.46
CA SER A 32 -20.97 5.67 -6.32
C SER A 32 -21.80 4.45 -6.69
N LEU A 33 -22.55 4.51 -7.79
CA LEU A 33 -23.43 3.42 -8.24
C LEU A 33 -22.70 2.26 -8.93
N PHE A 34 -21.48 2.48 -9.44
CA PHE A 34 -20.66 1.44 -10.09
C PHE A 34 -19.61 0.81 -9.17
N PHE A 35 -19.34 1.40 -8.00
CA PHE A 35 -18.49 0.76 -7.00
C PHE A 35 -19.33 -0.19 -6.16
N ILE A 36 -19.15 -1.48 -6.43
CA ILE A 36 -19.60 -2.55 -5.56
C ILE A 36 -19.03 -2.25 -4.15
N ASN A 37 -19.88 -2.21 -3.13
CA ASN A 37 -19.45 -2.09 -1.75
C ASN A 37 -18.72 -3.39 -1.35
N GLU A 38 -17.41 -3.46 -1.56
CA GLU A 38 -16.63 -4.68 -1.29
C GLU A 38 -16.72 -5.14 0.18
N ASN A 39 -17.08 -4.23 1.11
CA ASN A 39 -17.30 -4.57 2.51
C ASN A 39 -18.50 -5.51 2.76
N SER A 40 -19.36 -5.75 1.77
CA SER A 40 -20.50 -6.69 1.91
C SER A 40 -20.23 -8.10 1.42
N TYR A 41 -19.08 -8.37 0.79
CA TYR A 41 -18.69 -9.72 0.39
C TYR A 41 -17.87 -10.37 1.49
N HIS A 42 -18.56 -10.98 2.46
CA HIS A 42 -17.96 -12.10 3.16
C HIS A 42 -18.01 -13.29 2.20
N TYR A 43 -16.85 -13.78 1.76
CA TYR A 43 -16.81 -15.10 1.16
C TYR A 43 -17.32 -16.08 2.20
N ASP A 44 -18.46 -16.72 1.94
CA ASP A 44 -18.94 -17.85 2.74
C ASP A 44 -17.91 -18.96 2.61
N VAL A 45 -16.96 -18.97 3.56
CA VAL A 45 -16.08 -20.11 3.76
C VAL A 45 -16.95 -21.17 4.43
N ASN A 46 -17.69 -21.93 3.62
CA ASN A 46 -18.32 -23.17 4.04
C ASN A 46 -17.22 -24.22 4.31
N ASP A 47 -16.42 -23.99 5.35
CA ASP A 47 -15.41 -24.93 5.82
C ASP A 47 -16.08 -25.98 6.70
N TYR A 48 -16.50 -27.08 6.08
CA TYR A 48 -16.76 -28.35 6.76
C TYR A 48 -15.44 -29.05 7.12
N LEU A 49 -14.49 -28.33 7.71
CA LEU A 49 -13.22 -28.87 8.19
C LEU A 49 -12.97 -28.34 9.60
N LEU A 50 -13.19 -29.25 10.55
CA LEU A 50 -12.56 -29.36 11.87
C LEU A 50 -11.95 -28.06 12.40
N GLU A 51 -12.65 -27.49 13.37
CA GLU A 51 -12.27 -26.47 14.33
C GLU A 51 -10.76 -26.45 14.64
N TYR A 52 -9.97 -25.86 13.74
CA TYR A 52 -8.61 -25.48 14.03
C TYR A 52 -8.74 -24.30 14.97
N LYS A 53 -8.59 -24.57 16.27
CA LYS A 53 -8.68 -23.60 17.35
C LYS A 53 -7.57 -22.55 17.19
N ASN A 54 -7.77 -21.64 16.25
CA ASN A 54 -6.93 -20.50 15.99
C ASN A 54 -7.12 -19.54 17.16
N ASN A 55 -6.21 -19.59 18.12
CA ASN A 55 -6.04 -18.54 19.13
C ASN A 55 -5.56 -17.20 18.53
N SER A 56 -5.85 -16.90 17.25
CA SER A 56 -5.31 -15.77 16.49
C SER A 56 -6.40 -14.82 15.98
N ILE A 57 -7.43 -14.53 16.77
CA ILE A 57 -8.53 -13.63 16.39
C ILE A 57 -8.16 -12.13 16.51
N LEU A 58 -6.90 -11.73 16.80
CA LEU A 58 -6.61 -10.34 17.20
C LEU A 58 -5.64 -9.52 16.35
N THR A 59 -5.19 -9.98 15.18
CA THR A 59 -4.41 -9.11 14.27
C THR A 59 -5.05 -9.07 12.89
N ASN A 60 -6.05 -8.19 12.72
CA ASN A 60 -6.60 -7.85 11.40
C ASN A 60 -5.49 -7.22 10.54
N ILE A 61 -4.71 -8.03 9.84
CA ILE A 61 -3.63 -7.63 8.93
C ILE A 61 -3.83 -8.40 7.63
N ASN A 62 -3.84 -7.66 6.52
CA ASN A 62 -4.07 -8.19 5.20
C ASN A 62 -2.74 -8.47 4.50
N VAL A 63 -2.06 -9.54 4.90
CA VAL A 63 -0.80 -9.99 4.27
C VAL A 63 -0.93 -11.44 3.82
N ILE A 64 -0.67 -11.67 2.53
CA ILE A 64 -0.68 -12.98 1.87
C ILE A 64 0.61 -13.16 1.05
N PRO A 65 1.31 -14.30 1.19
CA PRO A 65 1.12 -15.34 2.21
C PRO A 65 1.32 -14.80 3.63
N PHE A 66 0.67 -15.42 4.62
CA PHE A 66 0.84 -15.01 6.01
C PHE A 66 2.29 -15.25 6.47
N PRO A 67 2.97 -14.24 7.06
CA PRO A 67 4.38 -14.36 7.40
C PRO A 67 4.62 -15.34 8.54
N GLN A 68 5.83 -15.90 8.63
CA GLN A 68 6.20 -16.83 9.70
C GLN A 68 5.98 -16.24 11.11
N PHE A 69 6.28 -14.97 11.31
CA PHE A 69 6.07 -14.25 12.58
C PHE A 69 5.59 -12.83 12.33
N ILE A 70 4.62 -12.38 13.12
CA ILE A 70 4.12 -11.01 13.14
C ILE A 70 3.74 -10.55 14.55
N ASP A 71 4.17 -9.35 14.91
CA ASP A 71 3.75 -8.64 16.13
C ASP A 71 3.19 -7.27 15.73
N LYS A 72 1.85 -7.16 15.69
CA LYS A 72 1.13 -5.92 15.39
C LYS A 72 0.90 -5.10 16.64
N LYS A 73 1.13 -3.79 16.57
CA LYS A 73 0.75 -2.83 17.61
C LYS A 73 -0.48 -2.02 17.21
N ASN A 74 -1.25 -1.55 18.19
CA ASN A 74 -2.42 -0.68 18.00
C ASN A 74 -2.01 0.77 17.73
N SER A 75 -1.25 0.99 16.65
CA SER A 75 -0.79 2.30 16.22
C SER A 75 -0.44 2.24 14.73
N ILE A 76 -0.36 3.40 14.11
CA ILE A 76 -0.08 3.54 12.67
C ILE A 76 1.11 4.47 12.41
N LEU A 77 1.73 4.30 11.25
CA LEU A 77 2.65 5.21 10.60
C LEU A 77 1.92 5.84 9.40
N VAL A 78 1.73 7.16 9.41
CA VAL A 78 1.08 7.87 8.29
C VAL A 78 2.11 8.10 7.18
N ILE A 79 1.75 7.76 5.95
CA ILE A 79 2.55 8.09 4.77
C ILE A 79 2.14 9.49 4.31
N VAL A 80 3.12 10.39 4.27
CA VAL A 80 2.94 11.80 3.91
C VAL A 80 3.86 12.20 2.76
N ASN A 81 3.63 13.38 2.19
CA ASN A 81 4.52 13.92 1.17
C ASN A 81 5.95 14.05 1.71
N GLY A 82 6.93 13.62 0.91
CA GLY A 82 8.32 13.50 1.33
C GLY A 82 8.69 12.16 1.99
N PHE A 83 7.79 11.18 2.03
CA PHE A 83 8.15 9.78 2.30
C PHE A 83 9.12 9.30 1.22
N ARG A 84 10.27 8.75 1.63
CA ARG A 84 11.30 8.25 0.70
C ARG A 84 11.62 6.79 0.96
N ILE A 85 12.11 6.12 -0.09
CA ILE A 85 12.81 4.84 0.03
C ILE A 85 14.30 5.14 0.07
N ILE A 86 14.99 4.74 1.13
CA ILE A 86 16.39 5.05 1.35
C ILE A 86 17.20 3.75 1.37
N SER A 87 18.17 3.63 0.47
CA SER A 87 19.11 2.50 0.49
C SER A 87 20.30 2.83 1.38
N LYS A 88 20.54 2.03 2.43
CA LYS A 88 21.64 2.23 3.38
C LYS A 88 23.01 1.99 2.74
N GLN A 89 23.10 1.00 1.85
CA GLN A 89 24.26 0.73 1.01
C GLN A 89 23.98 1.18 -0.44
N LYS A 90 25.04 1.35 -1.25
CA LYS A 90 24.90 1.54 -2.70
C LYS A 90 24.27 0.27 -3.30
N PRO A 91 23.05 0.33 -3.87
CA PRO A 91 22.41 -0.85 -4.43
C PRO A 91 23.12 -1.34 -5.69
N THR A 92 22.96 -2.62 -6.01
CA THR A 92 23.26 -3.14 -7.35
C THR A 92 22.29 -2.55 -8.37
N LYS A 93 22.62 -2.64 -9.66
CA LYS A 93 21.73 -2.18 -10.74
C LYS A 93 20.34 -2.82 -10.67
N ASP A 94 20.27 -4.13 -10.40
CA ASP A 94 19.00 -4.86 -10.36
C ASP A 94 18.15 -4.49 -9.14
N LEU A 95 18.80 -4.29 -7.99
CA LEU A 95 18.10 -3.80 -6.80
C LEU A 95 17.62 -2.37 -7.04
N GLU A 96 18.42 -1.49 -7.65
CA GLU A 96 18.00 -0.13 -7.97
C GLU A 96 16.77 -0.09 -8.89
N LEU A 97 16.73 -0.93 -9.92
CA LEU A 97 15.56 -1.08 -10.79
C LEU A 97 14.34 -1.60 -10.00
N THR A 98 14.54 -2.53 -9.07
CA THR A 98 13.49 -3.04 -8.19
C THR A 98 12.94 -1.94 -7.29
N LEU A 99 13.81 -1.18 -6.62
CA LEU A 99 13.39 -0.05 -5.79
C LEU A 99 12.61 0.98 -6.61
N ARG A 100 13.04 1.27 -7.85
CA ARG A 100 12.30 2.15 -8.78
C ARG A 100 10.90 1.66 -9.08
N ARG A 101 10.72 0.36 -9.33
CA ARG A 101 9.39 -0.25 -9.54
C ARG A 101 8.52 -0.09 -8.31
N TYR A 102 9.02 -0.42 -7.13
CA TYR A 102 8.27 -0.30 -5.88
C TYR A 102 7.96 1.15 -5.50
N SER A 103 8.89 2.08 -5.72
CA SER A 103 8.66 3.52 -5.55
C SER A 103 7.49 4.01 -6.41
N LYS A 104 7.48 3.63 -7.69
CA LYS A 104 6.38 3.94 -8.61
C LYS A 104 5.08 3.29 -8.15
N TYR A 105 5.12 2.03 -7.75
CA TYR A 105 3.94 1.29 -7.30
C TYR A 105 3.32 1.92 -6.04
N ILE A 106 4.12 2.22 -5.03
CA ILE A 106 3.66 2.93 -3.82
C ILE A 106 3.11 4.31 -4.19
N SER A 107 3.75 5.02 -5.12
CA SER A 107 3.23 6.32 -5.57
C SER A 107 1.84 6.21 -6.18
N LEU A 108 1.59 5.17 -6.98
CA LEU A 108 0.29 4.91 -7.59
C LEU A 108 -0.77 4.51 -6.55
N LEU A 109 -0.41 3.69 -5.57
CA LEU A 109 -1.33 3.27 -4.50
C LEU A 109 -1.71 4.42 -3.57
N THR A 110 -0.74 5.27 -3.24
CA THR A 110 -0.91 6.31 -2.22
C THR A 110 -1.30 7.67 -2.80
N GLY A 111 -1.03 7.91 -4.09
CA GLY A 111 -1.14 9.22 -4.72
C GLY A 111 -0.03 10.20 -4.32
N ILE A 112 0.98 9.75 -3.58
CA ILE A 112 2.09 10.57 -3.07
C ILE A 112 3.33 10.27 -3.91
N PRO A 113 4.07 11.27 -4.43
CA PRO A 113 5.31 11.01 -5.14
C PRO A 113 6.37 10.42 -4.18
N ILE A 114 6.77 9.18 -4.45
CA ILE A 114 7.83 8.52 -3.69
C ILE A 114 9.13 8.58 -4.48
N GLU A 115 10.15 9.16 -3.85
CA GLU A 115 11.50 9.25 -4.40
C GLU A 115 12.44 8.25 -3.70
N ILE A 116 13.50 7.88 -4.42
CA ILE A 116 14.56 7.01 -3.91
C ILE A 116 15.78 7.85 -3.62
N GLU A 117 16.30 7.73 -2.40
CA GLU A 117 17.48 8.44 -1.96
C GLU A 117 18.62 7.47 -1.66
N ARG A 118 19.84 7.84 -2.04
CA ARG A 118 21.04 7.00 -1.86
C ARG A 118 21.85 7.38 -0.62
N LYS A 119 21.48 8.45 0.06
CA LYS A 119 22.10 8.92 1.29
C LYS A 119 21.12 8.75 2.43
N LEU A 120 21.64 8.44 3.62
CA LEU A 120 20.84 8.50 4.84
C LEU A 120 20.47 9.96 5.08
N VAL A 121 19.23 10.30 4.76
CA VAL A 121 18.64 11.61 5.05
C VAL A 121 17.93 11.50 6.40
N SER A 122 18.12 12.50 7.26
CA SER A 122 17.48 12.60 8.57
C SER A 122 15.99 12.98 8.49
N SER A 123 15.26 12.46 7.50
CA SER A 123 13.80 12.59 7.48
C SER A 123 13.17 11.47 8.30
N LYS A 124 12.13 11.83 9.03
CA LYS A 124 11.27 10.87 9.71
C LYS A 124 10.28 10.30 8.69
N HIS A 125 9.75 9.12 8.94
CA HIS A 125 8.75 8.44 8.12
C HIS A 125 9.30 8.02 6.74
N ASN A 126 10.45 7.36 6.70
CA ASN A 126 10.98 6.73 5.48
C ASN A 126 10.91 5.21 5.56
N LEU A 127 11.07 4.55 4.41
CA LEU A 127 11.45 3.14 4.34
C LEU A 127 12.94 3.01 4.10
N ILE A 128 13.67 2.50 5.10
CA ILE A 128 15.10 2.22 4.99
C ILE A 128 15.28 0.77 4.51
N ILE A 129 16.06 0.60 3.46
CA ILE A 129 16.46 -0.68 2.88
C ILE A 129 17.90 -0.97 3.33
N ASP A 130 18.09 -2.02 4.12
CA ASP A 130 19.40 -2.51 4.56
C ASP A 130 19.68 -3.90 3.97
N CYS A 131 20.65 -3.96 3.06
CA CYS A 131 21.05 -5.19 2.39
C CYS A 131 22.59 -5.27 2.32
N PRO A 132 23.26 -5.72 3.40
CA PRO A 132 24.72 -5.63 3.51
C PRO A 132 25.47 -6.55 2.55
N SER A 133 24.93 -7.71 2.18
CA SER A 133 25.62 -8.70 1.33
C SER A 133 25.58 -8.39 -0.17
N ILE A 134 25.22 -7.17 -0.56
CA ILE A 134 25.15 -6.73 -1.97
C ILE A 134 26.47 -6.87 -2.74
N LYS A 135 27.60 -7.06 -2.04
CA LYS A 135 28.94 -7.19 -2.61
C LYS A 135 29.37 -8.62 -2.98
N SER A 136 28.67 -9.66 -2.54
CA SER A 136 29.10 -11.05 -2.82
C SER A 136 28.60 -11.52 -4.19
N ASN A 137 29.50 -11.71 -5.17
CA ASN A 137 29.27 -12.32 -6.49
C ASN A 137 27.86 -12.90 -6.71
N ILE A 138 26.95 -12.05 -7.21
CA ILE A 138 25.55 -12.40 -7.40
C ILE A 138 25.43 -13.16 -8.72
N ASN A 139 24.89 -14.37 -8.66
CA ASN A 139 24.47 -15.08 -9.85
C ASN A 139 23.45 -14.23 -10.61
N LYS A 140 23.63 -14.09 -11.92
CA LYS A 140 22.74 -13.28 -12.77
C LYS A 140 21.27 -13.71 -12.72
N TYR A 141 21.00 -14.94 -12.29
CA TYR A 141 19.67 -15.54 -12.26
C TYR A 141 19.37 -16.10 -10.87
N PRO A 142 18.09 -16.06 -10.44
CA PRO A 142 17.66 -16.69 -9.19
C PRO A 142 18.04 -18.16 -9.17
N LYS A 143 18.59 -18.62 -8.04
CA LYS A 143 18.89 -20.02 -7.79
C LYS A 143 18.03 -20.60 -6.68
N LEU A 144 17.77 -21.91 -6.79
CA LEU A 144 17.16 -22.66 -5.70
C LEU A 144 18.05 -22.57 -4.45
N GLY A 145 17.44 -22.22 -3.32
CA GLY A 145 18.16 -22.08 -2.05
C GLY A 145 18.85 -20.75 -1.82
N GLU A 146 18.58 -19.75 -2.66
CA GLU A 146 18.85 -18.37 -2.27
C GLU A 146 18.13 -18.03 -0.96
N ASP A 147 18.81 -17.23 -0.13
CA ASP A 147 18.21 -16.75 1.11
C ASP A 147 17.11 -15.73 0.78
N GLU A 148 15.84 -16.12 0.96
CA GLU A 148 14.69 -15.24 0.75
C GLU A 148 14.12 -14.69 2.07
N SER A 149 14.87 -14.82 3.17
CA SER A 149 14.43 -14.31 4.47
C SER A 149 14.51 -12.79 4.55
N TYR A 150 13.61 -12.19 5.32
CA TYR A 150 13.62 -10.76 5.60
C TYR A 150 13.08 -10.45 6.99
N ARG A 151 13.39 -9.23 7.44
CA ARG A 151 12.82 -8.63 8.65
C ARG A 151 12.28 -7.26 8.30
N LEU A 152 11.00 -7.04 8.57
CA LEU A 152 10.32 -5.77 8.33
C LEU A 152 9.84 -5.21 9.67
N ASN A 153 10.36 -4.05 10.04
CA ASN A 153 10.00 -3.36 11.27
C ASN A 153 9.43 -1.98 10.95
N ILE A 154 8.22 -1.72 11.42
CA ILE A 154 7.50 -0.47 11.20
C ILE A 154 7.18 0.14 12.56
N THR A 155 7.68 1.35 12.78
CA THR A 155 7.54 2.12 14.03
C THR A 155 6.85 3.45 13.73
N LYS A 156 6.56 4.24 14.76
CA LYS A 156 6.06 5.62 14.58
C LYS A 156 7.06 6.54 13.88
N ILE A 157 8.35 6.20 13.90
CA ILE A 157 9.42 7.04 13.36
C ILE A 157 9.70 6.70 11.89
N GLY A 158 9.38 5.48 11.45
CA GLY A 158 9.65 5.02 10.10
C GLY A 158 9.66 3.50 10.01
N SER A 159 10.07 3.03 8.84
CA SER A 159 10.10 1.62 8.48
C SER A 159 11.52 1.17 8.13
N TYR A 160 11.85 -0.05 8.49
CA TYR A 160 13.16 -0.67 8.28
C TYR A 160 12.97 -2.06 7.70
N LEU A 161 13.51 -2.28 6.50
CA LEU A 161 13.53 -3.58 5.85
C LEU A 161 14.97 -4.06 5.74
N TYR A 162 15.25 -5.17 6.42
CA TYR A 162 16.53 -5.85 6.37
C TYR A 162 16.41 -7.20 5.67
N ALA A 163 17.36 -7.50 4.79
CA ALA A 163 17.60 -8.85 4.30
C ALA A 163 19.08 -9.05 3.96
N SER A 164 19.52 -10.30 3.98
CA SER A 164 20.86 -10.69 3.56
C SER A 164 21.03 -10.71 2.04
N SER A 165 19.93 -10.70 1.26
CA SER A 165 19.94 -10.83 -0.20
C SER A 165 18.94 -9.88 -0.87
N SER A 166 19.16 -9.60 -2.16
CA SER A 166 18.21 -8.83 -2.99
C SER A 166 16.84 -9.53 -3.07
N THR A 167 16.81 -10.86 -3.11
CA THR A 167 15.57 -11.64 -3.16
C THR A 167 14.77 -11.47 -1.87
N GLY A 168 15.42 -11.51 -0.71
CA GLY A 168 14.79 -11.22 0.58
C GLY A 168 14.23 -9.79 0.65
N ILE A 169 14.96 -8.78 0.12
CA ILE A 169 14.44 -7.41 0.00
C ILE A 169 13.18 -7.37 -0.87
N ILE A 170 13.14 -8.08 -1.99
CA ILE A 170 11.96 -8.14 -2.86
C ILE A 170 10.76 -8.75 -2.12
N ARG A 171 10.96 -9.82 -1.35
CA ARG A 171 9.90 -10.43 -0.53
C ARG A 171 9.37 -9.45 0.52
N GLY A 172 10.25 -8.80 1.25
CA GLY A 172 9.85 -7.82 2.26
C GLY A 172 9.18 -6.57 1.68
N LEU A 173 9.57 -6.12 0.49
CA LEU A 173 8.89 -5.02 -0.21
C LEU A 173 7.47 -5.40 -0.63
N SER A 174 7.26 -6.65 -1.06
CA SER A 174 5.92 -7.15 -1.37
C SER A 174 5.02 -7.09 -0.13
N THR A 175 5.52 -7.59 1.01
CA THR A 175 4.82 -7.50 2.30
C THR A 175 4.57 -6.06 2.73
N PHE A 176 5.57 -5.18 2.62
CA PHE A 176 5.44 -3.78 2.97
C PHE A 176 4.29 -3.10 2.22
N VAL A 177 4.16 -3.37 0.92
CA VAL A 177 3.08 -2.75 0.12
C VAL A 177 1.71 -3.28 0.50
N GLN A 178 1.58 -4.57 0.82
CA GLN A 178 0.30 -5.14 1.29
C GLN A 178 -0.16 -4.53 2.62
N LEU A 179 0.76 -4.04 3.44
CA LEU A 179 0.45 -3.35 4.69
C LEU A 179 -0.01 -1.89 4.49
N ILE A 180 0.07 -1.34 3.28
CA ILE A 180 -0.39 0.02 3.01
C ILE A 180 -1.91 0.02 2.97
N GLU A 181 -2.51 0.75 3.90
CA GLU A 181 -3.95 0.93 4.02
C GLU A 181 -4.34 2.38 3.75
N ARG A 182 -5.57 2.58 3.26
CA ARG A 182 -6.13 3.91 3.01
C ARG A 182 -7.43 4.06 3.77
N ASP A 183 -7.47 5.05 4.64
CA ASP A 183 -8.73 5.45 5.28
C ASP A 183 -9.53 6.32 4.31
N ILE A 184 -10.70 5.82 3.92
CA ILE A 184 -11.61 6.49 2.98
C ILE A 184 -12.17 7.79 3.59
N SER A 185 -12.45 7.80 4.89
CA SER A 185 -13.06 8.95 5.58
C SER A 185 -12.06 10.08 5.75
N SER A 186 -10.88 9.78 6.30
CA SER A 186 -9.84 10.80 6.52
C SER A 186 -8.97 11.08 5.29
N LYS A 187 -9.12 10.29 4.22
CA LYS A 187 -8.27 10.29 3.02
C LYS A 187 -6.78 10.09 3.32
N LYS A 188 -6.44 9.57 4.51
CA LYS A 188 -5.05 9.33 4.92
C LYS A 188 -4.61 7.96 4.48
N THR A 189 -3.36 7.89 4.02
CA THR A 189 -2.67 6.63 3.73
C THR A 189 -1.75 6.31 4.89
N TYR A 190 -1.78 5.08 5.37
CA TYR A 190 -1.04 4.68 6.57
C TYR A 190 -0.61 3.21 6.50
N ILE A 191 0.25 2.83 7.44
CA ILE A 191 0.73 1.46 7.62
C ILE A 191 0.62 1.12 9.11
N PRO A 192 0.14 -0.06 9.51
CA PRO A 192 0.15 -0.47 10.91
C PRO A 192 1.58 -0.64 11.42
N LEU A 193 1.79 -0.35 12.72
CA LEU A 193 3.04 -0.67 13.38
C LEU A 193 3.16 -2.19 13.54
N VAL A 194 4.20 -2.77 12.94
CA VAL A 194 4.41 -4.21 12.91
C VAL A 194 5.89 -4.56 13.02
N ASN A 195 6.15 -5.73 13.59
CA ASN A 195 7.43 -6.41 13.47
C ASN A 195 7.20 -7.78 12.81
N ILE A 196 7.74 -7.96 11.62
CA ILE A 196 7.60 -9.17 10.80
C ILE A 196 8.97 -9.82 10.62
N ILE A 197 9.02 -11.13 10.82
CA ILE A 197 10.17 -11.98 10.48
C ILE A 197 9.62 -13.11 9.63
N ASP A 198 10.18 -13.29 8.44
CA ASP A 198 9.60 -14.20 7.48
C ASP A 198 10.65 -14.84 6.56
N ARG A 199 10.31 -16.03 6.06
CA ARG A 199 11.08 -16.82 5.11
C ARG A 199 10.17 -17.89 4.49
N PRO A 200 10.49 -18.38 3.27
CA PRO A 200 9.81 -19.54 2.72
C PRO A 200 9.80 -20.75 3.67
N ARG A 201 8.65 -21.43 3.75
CA ARG A 201 8.58 -22.81 4.26
C ARG A 201 9.28 -23.79 3.32
N PHE A 202 9.07 -23.62 2.02
CA PHE A 202 9.64 -24.45 0.96
C PHE A 202 10.45 -23.60 -0.02
N MET A 203 11.60 -24.11 -0.46
CA MET A 203 12.50 -23.40 -1.38
C MET A 203 11.90 -23.29 -2.79
N TRP A 204 11.00 -24.20 -3.17
CA TRP A 204 10.29 -24.20 -4.45
C TRP A 204 8.86 -23.72 -4.24
N ARG A 205 8.42 -22.74 -5.03
CA ARG A 205 7.09 -22.11 -4.95
C ARG A 205 6.60 -21.70 -6.33
#